data_AF-A0A5Q4SN10-F1
#
_entry.id   AF-A0A5Q4SN10-F1
#
_cell.length_a   1.000
_cell.length_b   1.000
_cell.length_c   1.000
_cell.angle_alpha   90.00
_cell.angle_beta   90.00
_cell.angle_gamma   90.00
#
_symmetry.space_group_name_H-M   'P 1'
#
loop_
_entity.id
_entity.type
_entity.pdbx_description
1 polymer ?
#
loop_
_entity_poly.entity_id
_entity_poly.type
_entity_poly.pdbx_seq_one_letter_code
_entity_poly.pdbx_strand_id
1 'polypeptide(L)'
;MPASEARAEDIAARLSAVGLAPRVERHVHSIAIEAEVPKSLPAESWREALEAVGEADRFGLLANSLNGRTLWAAVRTEAPSGHLANSDRS
;
A
#
# COMPACT_ATOMS: atom_id res chain seq x y z
N MET A 1 -5.82 15.52 5.67
CA MET A 1 -6.18 14.65 4.54
C MET A 1 -6.73 13.34 5.10
N PRO A 2 -8.06 13.16 5.21
CA PRO A 2 -8.64 11.93 5.76
C PRO A 2 -8.81 10.80 4.73
N ALA A 3 -8.88 11.11 3.44
CA ALA A 3 -9.20 10.13 2.40
C ALA A 3 -8.07 9.11 2.16
N SER A 4 -6.80 9.54 2.16
CA SER A 4 -5.67 8.64 1.95
C SER A 4 -5.46 7.68 3.13
N GLU A 5 -5.67 8.15 4.35
CA GLU A 5 -5.58 7.32 5.56
C GLU A 5 -6.73 6.32 5.63
N ALA A 6 -7.97 6.76 5.35
CA ALA A 6 -9.12 5.88 5.25
C ALA A 6 -8.94 4.79 4.17
N ARG A 7 -8.35 5.12 3.02
CA ARG A 7 -8.02 4.14 1.98
C ARG A 7 -6.97 3.14 2.45
N ALA A 8 -5.90 3.60 3.09
CA ALA A 8 -4.86 2.72 3.60
C ALA A 8 -5.40 1.77 4.68
N GLU A 9 -6.27 2.27 5.56
CA GLU A 9 -6.94 1.46 6.58
C GLU A 9 -7.95 0.47 5.98
N ASP A 10 -8.70 0.86 4.94
CA ASP A 10 -9.60 -0.06 4.23
C ASP A 10 -8.82 -1.21 3.58
N ILE A 11 -7.73 -0.90 2.88
CA ILE A 11 -6.85 -1.90 2.27
C ILE A 11 -6.28 -2.84 3.35
N ALA A 12 -5.80 -2.29 4.48
CA ALA A 12 -5.30 -3.09 5.59
C ALA A 12 -6.40 -3.96 6.24
N ALA A 13 -7.63 -3.45 6.37
CA ALA A 13 -8.75 -4.21 6.90
C ALA A 13 -9.11 -5.39 5.98
N ARG A 14 -9.16 -5.16 4.66
CA ARG A 14 -9.41 -6.21 3.66
C ARG A 14 -8.32 -7.27 3.64
N LEU A 15 -7.05 -6.86 3.70
CA LEU A 15 -5.92 -7.78 3.82
C LEU A 15 -5.99 -8.61 5.11
N SER A 16 -6.40 -8.01 6.23
CA SER A 16 -6.60 -8.73 7.49
C SER A 16 -7.76 -9.73 7.41
N ALA A 17 -8.85 -9.38 6.73
CA ALA A 17 -10.02 -10.25 6.57
C ALA A 17 -9.69 -11.53 5.79
N VAL A 18 -8.78 -11.45 4.83
CA VAL A 18 -8.29 -12.61 4.06
C VAL A 18 -7.18 -13.39 4.79
N GLY A 19 -6.88 -13.04 6.04
CA GLY A 19 -5.93 -13.74 6.91
C GLY A 19 -4.46 -13.32 6.76
N LEU A 20 -4.19 -12.16 6.14
CA LEU A 20 -2.86 -11.57 6.12
C LEU A 20 -2.65 -10.67 7.35
N ALA A 21 -1.39 -10.40 7.69
CA ALA A 21 -1.04 -9.44 8.74
C ALA A 21 -0.43 -8.17 8.11
N PRO A 22 -1.26 -7.23 7.62
CA PRO A 22 -0.76 -5.99 7.05
C PRO A 22 -0.23 -5.06 8.14
N ARG A 23 0.93 -4.46 7.87
CA ARG A 23 1.58 -3.40 8.64
C ARG A 23 1.40 -2.11 7.87
N VAL A 24 0.78 -1.12 8.51
CA VAL A 24 0.59 0.21 7.92
C VAL A 24 1.69 1.13 8.43
N GLU A 25 2.57 1.57 7.54
CA GLU A 25 3.62 2.54 7.81
C GLU A 25 3.27 3.89 7.18
N ARG A 26 3.13 4.91 8.03
CA ARG A 26 2.82 6.27 7.59
C ARG A 26 4.12 7.01 7.26
N HIS A 27 4.35 7.34 5.99
CA HIS A 27 5.43 8.22 5.56
C HIS A 27 4.93 9.64 5.28
N VAL A 28 5.87 10.59 5.21
CA VAL A 28 5.61 12.03 5.03
C VAL A 28 4.76 12.34 3.77
N HIS A 29 4.87 11.52 2.71
CA HIS A 29 4.17 11.72 1.44
C HIS A 29 3.38 10.50 0.93
N SER A 30 3.33 9.43 1.71
CA SER A 30 2.62 8.20 1.32
C SER A 30 2.38 7.32 2.54
N ILE A 31 1.34 6.50 2.49
CA ILE A 31 1.10 5.48 3.49
C ILE A 31 1.43 4.14 2.82
N ALA A 32 2.45 3.46 3.32
CA ALA A 32 2.83 2.13 2.89
C ALA A 32 2.05 1.09 3.71
N ILE A 33 1.62 0.02 3.06
CA ILE A 33 0.95 -1.13 3.65
C ILE A 33 1.73 -2.36 3.22
N GLU A 34 2.32 -3.09 4.16
CA GLU A 34 3.11 -4.28 3.90
C GLU A 34 2.48 -5.50 4.55
N ALA A 35 2.23 -6.55 3.80
CA ALA A 35 1.60 -7.77 4.28
C ALA A 35 2.49 -8.99 3.97
N GLU A 36 2.85 -9.74 5.01
CA GLU A 36 3.57 -11.00 4.86
C GLU A 36 2.59 -12.06 4.34
N VAL A 37 2.90 -12.65 3.18
CA VAL A 37 2.06 -13.65 2.52
C VAL A 37 2.49 -15.04 2.97
N PRO A 38 1.63 -15.78 3.69
CA PRO A 38 1.94 -17.14 4.09
C PRO A 38 2.09 -18.04 2.87
N LYS A 39 2.91 -19.09 3.01
CA LYS A 39 3.22 -20.04 1.93
C LYS A 39 1.96 -20.79 1.43
N SER A 40 0.94 -20.90 2.29
CA SER A 40 -0.31 -21.62 2.05
C SER A 40 -1.52 -20.67 2.06
N LEU A 41 -1.48 -19.61 1.26
CA LEU A 41 -2.64 -18.74 1.06
C LEU A 41 -3.56 -19.33 -0.03
N PRO A 42 -4.89 -19.43 0.20
CA PRO A 42 -5.84 -19.85 -0.82
C PRO A 42 -5.83 -18.91 -2.03
N ALA A 43 -6.14 -19.44 -3.21
CA ALA A 43 -6.23 -18.63 -4.43
C ALA A 43 -7.32 -17.55 -4.34
N GLU A 44 -8.43 -17.82 -3.66
CA GLU A 44 -9.52 -16.87 -3.44
C GLU A 44 -9.06 -15.69 -2.58
N SER A 45 -8.49 -15.97 -1.40
CA SER A 45 -7.88 -14.98 -0.50
C SER A 45 -6.76 -14.17 -1.18
N TRP A 46 -5.96 -14.82 -2.04
CA TRP A 46 -4.93 -14.15 -2.83
C TRP A 46 -5.52 -13.16 -3.84
N ARG A 47 -6.62 -13.53 -4.49
CA ARG A 47 -7.28 -12.67 -5.48
C ARG A 47 -7.91 -11.47 -4.81
N GLU A 48 -8.59 -11.66 -3.68
CA GLU A 48 -9.12 -10.56 -2.87
C GLU A 48 -8.02 -9.63 -2.35
N ALA A 49 -6.88 -10.18 -1.92
CA ALA A 49 -5.72 -9.39 -1.52
C ALA A 49 -5.18 -8.53 -2.68
N LEU A 50 -5.11 -9.09 -3.89
CA LEU A 50 -4.69 -8.38 -5.09
C LEU A 50 -5.67 -7.27 -5.50
N GLU A 51 -6.97 -7.50 -5.35
CA GLU A 51 -7.98 -6.48 -5.59
C GLU A 51 -7.87 -5.33 -4.59
N ALA A 52 -7.62 -5.63 -3.31
CA ALA A 52 -7.42 -4.61 -2.28
C ALA A 52 -6.17 -3.75 -2.57
N VAL A 53 -5.02 -4.36 -2.86
CA VAL A 53 -3.80 -3.58 -3.18
C VAL A 53 -3.87 -2.89 -4.54
N GLY A 54 -4.72 -3.36 -5.45
CA GLY A 54 -4.99 -2.71 -6.73
C GLY A 54 -5.70 -1.35 -6.58
N GLU A 55 -6.32 -1.09 -5.43
CA GLU A 55 -6.92 0.20 -5.10
C GLU A 55 -5.87 1.25 -4.67
N ALA A 56 -4.65 0.81 -4.34
CA ALA A 56 -3.53 1.68 -4.01
C ALA A 56 -2.88 2.29 -5.26
N ASP A 57 -2.25 3.46 -5.11
CA ASP A 57 -1.50 4.12 -6.19
C ASP A 57 -0.30 3.31 -6.68
N ARG A 58 0.35 2.59 -5.77
CA ARG A 58 1.48 1.71 -6.06
C ARG A 58 1.32 0.41 -5.29
N PHE A 59 1.66 -0.69 -5.92
CA PHE A 59 1.69 -1.99 -5.27
C PHE A 59 2.77 -2.86 -5.93
N GLY A 60 3.21 -3.88 -5.19
CA GLY A 60 4.19 -4.84 -5.67
C GLY A 60 4.31 -6.05 -4.77
N LEU A 61 4.99 -7.08 -5.28
CA LEU A 61 5.26 -8.30 -4.56
C LEU A 61 6.78 -8.46 -4.43
N LEU A 62 7.26 -8.49 -3.19
CA LEU A 62 8.66 -8.70 -2.88
C LEU A 62 8.84 -10.15 -2.44
N ALA A 63 9.38 -10.98 -3.32
CA ALA A 63 9.74 -12.36 -2.99
C ALA A 63 11.16 -12.38 -2.44
N ASN A 64 11.30 -12.65 -1.14
CA ASN A 64 12.60 -12.87 -0.51
C ASN A 64 12.75 -14.37 -0.22
N SER A 65 13.80 -15.00 -0.75
CA SER A 65 14.04 -16.44 -0.59
C SER A 65 14.12 -16.90 0.87
N LEU A 66 14.41 -16.00 1.81
CA LEU A 66 14.50 -16.29 3.25
C LEU A 66 13.19 -16.00 4.01
N ASN A 67 12.44 -14.97 3.64
CA ASN A 67 11.28 -14.49 4.41
C ASN A 67 9.94 -14.84 3.75
N GLY A 68 9.95 -15.42 2.55
CA GLY A 68 8.76 -15.74 1.78
C GLY A 68 8.38 -14.63 0.81
N ARG A 69 7.08 -14.34 0.69
CA ARG A 69 6.55 -13.31 -0.19
C ARG A 69 5.94 -12.22 0.66
N THR A 70 6.36 -10.98 0.47
CA THR A 70 5.78 -9.82 1.13
C THR A 70 5.07 -9.00 0.06
N LEU A 71 3.75 -8.87 0.19
CA LEU A 71 2.96 -7.99 -0.64
C LEU A 71 3.07 -6.59 -0.05
N TRP A 72 3.26 -5.58 -0.88
CA TRP A 72 3.28 -4.19 -0.43
C TRP A 72 2.40 -3.32 -1.32
N ALA A 73 1.80 -2.31 -0.71
CA ALA A 73 0.99 -1.29 -1.35
C ALA A 73 1.38 0.07 -0.77
N ALA A 74 1.25 1.13 -1.55
CA ALA A 74 1.53 2.48 -1.13
C ALA A 74 0.46 3.41 -1.69
N VAL A 75 -0.27 4.05 -0.78
CA VAL A 75 -1.25 5.08 -1.10
C VAL A 75 -0.55 6.44 -1.02
N ARG A 76 -0.59 7.22 -2.10
CA ARG A 76 -0.01 8.56 -2.09
C ARG A 76 -0.97 9.47 -1.33
N THR A 77 -0.46 10.15 -0.31
CA THR A 77 -1.18 11.29 0.26
C THR A 77 -0.79 12.48 -0.60
N GLU A 78 -1.68 12.86 -1.52
CA GLU A 78 -1.54 14.09 -2.29
C GLU A 78 -1.29 15.27 -1.35
N ALA A 79 -0.04 15.74 -1.34
CA ALA A 79 0.24 17.14 -1.07
C ALA A 79 0.10 17.84 -2.43
N PRO A 80 -0.85 18.78 -2.63
CA PRO A 80 -0.82 19.58 -3.83
C PRO A 80 0.32 20.60 -3.70
N SER A 81 1.04 20.74 -4.83
CA SER A 81 1.88 21.88 -5.20
C SER A 81 3.36 21.79 -4.84
N GLY A 82 4.07 20.98 -5.62
CA GLY A 82 5.20 21.58 -6.34
C GLY A 82 4.67 22.70 -7.25
N HIS A 83 4.37 23.88 -6.69
CA HIS A 83 4.53 25.10 -7.45
C HIS A 83 6.05 25.29 -7.50
N LEU A 84 6.66 24.84 -8.59
CA LEU A 84 7.96 25.34 -9.00
C LEU A 84 7.84 26.87 -9.01
N ALA A 85 8.31 27.51 -7.95
CA ALA A 85 8.71 28.91 -7.99
C ALA A 85 9.95 28.98 -8.87
N ASN A 86 9.75 28.93 -10.18
CA ASN A 86 10.72 29.30 -11.18
C ASN A 86 10.02 30.23 -12.17
N SER A 87 10.04 31.52 -11.84
CA SER A 87 10.04 32.65 -12.80
C SER A 87 10.26 33.94 -12.01
N ASP A 88 11.44 34.10 -11.41
CA ASP A 88 11.99 35.44 -11.21
C ASP A 88 13.39 35.44 -11.84
N ARG A 89 13.38 35.63 -13.16
CA ARG A 89 14.54 36.10 -13.92
C ARG A 89 14.16 37.51 -14.36
N SER A 90 14.67 38.50 -13.63
CA SER A 90 14.77 39.90 -14.07
C SER A 90 16.24 40.28 -14.19
#